data_AF-A0A8C9EI17-F1
#
_entry.id   AF-A0A8C9EI17-F1
#
_cell.length_a   1.000
_cell.length_b   1.000
_cell.length_c   1.000
_cell.angle_alpha   90.00
_cell.angle_beta   90.00
_cell.angle_gamma   90.00
#
_symmetry.space_group_name_H-M   'P 1'
#
loop_
_entity.id
_entity.type
_entity.pdbx_description
1 polymer ?
#
loop_
_entity_poly.entity_id
_entity_poly.type
_entity_poly.pdbx_seq_one_letter_code
_entity_poly.pdbx_strand_id
1 'polypeptide(L)'
;MAVPTVVTLQPQAMVAATSAKPMWQTGLMDCFTDWSVCCCGLFCFPCLACTVAGDMNECCLCGTSVAMRTLYRTRYNIPGSICSDCCISSCCLVCSVCQIKRDINRRRAMGIF
;
A
#
# COMPACT_ATOMS: atom_id res chain seq x y z
N MET A 1 21.45 -16.11 58.01
CA MET A 1 20.36 -16.45 57.07
C MET A 1 20.24 -15.31 56.10
N ALA A 2 20.60 -15.51 54.83
CA ALA A 2 20.56 -14.46 53.82
C ALA A 2 19.15 -14.41 53.22
N VAL A 3 18.48 -13.26 53.31
CA VAL A 3 17.15 -13.04 52.76
C VAL A 3 17.31 -12.83 51.24
N PRO A 4 16.63 -13.62 50.39
CA PRO A 4 16.68 -13.40 48.95
C PRO A 4 15.93 -12.12 48.61
N THR A 5 16.59 -11.21 47.89
CA THR A 5 15.97 -10.04 47.27
C THR A 5 15.08 -10.50 46.13
N VAL A 6 13.77 -10.59 46.37
CA VAL A 6 12.77 -10.85 45.34
C VAL A 6 12.54 -9.57 44.54
N VAL A 7 12.86 -9.60 43.25
CA VAL A 7 12.57 -8.52 42.31
C VAL A 7 11.06 -8.55 42.00
N THR A 8 10.29 -7.61 42.56
CA THR A 8 8.83 -7.54 42.42
C THR A 8 8.35 -6.70 41.23
N LEU A 9 9.25 -6.01 40.52
CA LEU A 9 8.93 -5.11 39.42
C LEU A 9 9.52 -5.62 38.11
N GLN A 10 8.75 -6.44 37.39
CA GLN A 10 9.00 -6.70 35.98
C GLN A 10 8.39 -5.56 35.15
N PRO A 11 9.09 -5.02 34.13
CA PRO A 11 8.50 -4.02 33.24
C PRO A 11 7.23 -4.61 32.64
N GLN A 12 6.09 -3.97 32.89
CA GLN A 12 4.82 -4.38 32.32
C GLN A 12 4.98 -4.35 30.80
N ALA A 13 4.79 -5.51 30.17
CA ALA A 13 4.70 -5.59 28.72
C ALA A 13 3.63 -4.58 28.32
N MET A 14 4.07 -3.47 27.70
CA MET A 14 3.16 -2.53 27.09
C MET A 14 2.38 -3.35 26.07
N VAL A 15 1.10 -3.61 26.35
CA VAL A 15 0.20 -4.16 25.36
C VAL A 15 0.21 -3.12 24.26
N ALA A 16 1.00 -3.38 23.22
CA ALA A 16 1.02 -2.54 22.05
C ALA A 16 -0.43 -2.47 21.61
N ALA A 17 -1.02 -1.27 21.69
CA ALA A 17 -2.27 -0.96 21.02
C ALA A 17 -2.18 -1.62 19.65
N THR A 18 -3.16 -2.44 19.29
CA THR A 18 -3.21 -3.22 18.06
C THR A 18 -2.94 -2.26 16.91
N SER A 19 -1.66 -2.14 16.52
CA SER A 19 -1.25 -1.34 15.39
C SER A 19 -1.92 -2.03 14.23
N ALA A 20 -2.99 -1.43 13.73
CA ALA A 20 -3.67 -1.93 12.56
C ALA A 20 -2.58 -2.12 11.53
N LYS A 21 -2.31 -3.39 11.16
CA LYS A 21 -1.24 -3.72 10.21
C LYS A 21 -1.40 -2.77 9.03
N PRO A 22 -0.34 -2.08 8.59
CA PRO A 22 -0.47 -1.13 7.50
C PRO A 22 -1.07 -1.85 6.29
N MET A 23 -2.30 -1.50 5.96
CA MET A 23 -3.12 -2.16 4.94
C MET A 23 -3.44 -1.15 3.84
N TRP A 24 -3.75 -1.67 2.65
CA TRP A 24 -4.39 -0.87 1.60
C TRP A 24 -5.65 -0.20 2.16
N GLN A 25 -5.82 1.09 1.87
CA GLN A 25 -7.00 1.87 2.28
C GLN A 25 -8.21 1.59 1.38
N THR A 26 -8.00 1.02 0.19
CA THR A 26 -9.06 0.67 -0.76
C THR A 26 -8.90 -0.75 -1.28
N GLY A 27 -10.04 -1.37 -1.63
CA GLY A 27 -10.06 -2.67 -2.30
C GLY A 27 -9.51 -2.60 -3.72
N LEU A 28 -9.16 -3.77 -4.28
CA LEU A 28 -8.65 -3.86 -5.66
C LEU A 28 -9.73 -3.48 -6.69
N MET A 29 -10.95 -3.97 -6.50
CA MET A 29 -12.11 -3.77 -7.39
C MET A 29 -13.00 -2.59 -6.96
N ASP A 30 -12.45 -1.62 -6.23
CA ASP A 30 -13.20 -0.46 -5.73
C ASP A 30 -13.45 0.62 -6.82
N CYS A 31 -13.53 0.18 -8.09
CA CYS A 31 -13.58 1.00 -9.31
C CYS A 31 -14.77 1.97 -9.35
N PHE A 32 -15.85 1.67 -8.63
CA PHE A 32 -17.04 2.52 -8.54
C PHE A 32 -16.90 3.67 -7.54
N THR A 33 -15.91 3.62 -6.63
CA THR A 33 -15.71 4.64 -5.58
C THR A 33 -14.95 5.87 -6.10
N ASP A 34 -14.14 5.70 -7.16
CA ASP A 34 -13.45 6.79 -7.86
C ASP A 34 -13.65 6.65 -9.38
N TRP A 35 -14.83 7.07 -9.86
CA TRP A 35 -15.22 6.97 -11.27
C TRP A 35 -14.22 7.64 -12.22
N SER A 36 -13.63 8.78 -11.81
CA SER A 36 -12.64 9.50 -12.62
C SER A 36 -11.34 8.70 -12.82
N VAL A 37 -10.84 8.04 -11.77
CA VAL A 37 -9.64 7.19 -11.83
C VAL A 37 -9.91 5.94 -12.66
N CYS A 38 -11.08 5.32 -12.50
CA CYS A 38 -11.49 4.16 -13.28
C CYS A 38 -11.68 4.49 -14.77
N CYS A 39 -12.35 5.60 -15.10
CA CYS A 39 -12.51 6.06 -16.47
C CYS A 39 -11.18 6.46 -17.11
N CYS A 40 -10.28 7.15 -16.38
CA CYS A 40 -8.92 7.42 -16.87
C CYS A 40 -8.12 6.12 -17.11
N GLY A 41 -8.26 5.11 -16.24
CA GLY A 41 -7.63 3.80 -16.45
C GLY A 41 -8.14 3.05 -17.67
N LEU A 42 -9.45 3.19 -17.99
CA LEU A 42 -10.09 2.57 -19.16
C LEU A 42 -9.83 3.34 -20.47
N PHE A 43 -9.81 4.68 -20.44
CA PHE A 43 -9.65 5.53 -21.64
C PHE A 43 -8.20 5.95 -21.94
N CYS A 44 -7.35 6.16 -20.92
CA CYS A 44 -5.92 6.43 -21.09
C CYS A 44 -5.07 5.76 -19.99
N PHE A 45 -4.97 4.44 -20.07
CA PHE A 45 -4.09 3.66 -19.19
C PHE A 45 -2.63 4.15 -19.10
N PRO A 46 -1.94 4.53 -20.21
CA PRO A 46 -0.56 5.01 -20.11
C PRO A 46 -0.45 6.35 -19.37
N CYS A 47 -1.43 7.26 -19.50
CA CYS A 47 -1.47 8.50 -18.73
C CYS A 47 -1.56 8.23 -17.22
N LEU A 48 -2.42 7.29 -16.83
CA LEU A 48 -2.59 6.88 -15.44
C LEU A 48 -1.30 6.26 -14.89
N ALA A 49 -0.68 5.35 -15.63
CA ALA A 49 0.58 4.71 -15.25
C ALA A 49 1.71 5.75 -15.07
N CYS A 50 1.81 6.71 -15.99
CA CYS A 50 2.72 7.84 -15.91
C CYS A 50 2.51 8.70 -14.67
N THR A 51 1.24 8.96 -14.32
CA THR A 51 0.90 9.74 -13.13
C THR A 51 1.33 9.01 -11.86
N VAL A 52 1.04 7.70 -11.77
CA VAL A 52 1.46 6.87 -10.63
C VAL A 52 2.98 6.80 -10.52
N ALA A 53 3.67 6.64 -11.65
CA ALA A 53 5.13 6.64 -11.67
C ALA A 53 5.71 7.99 -11.23
N GLY A 54 5.19 9.10 -11.76
CA GLY A 54 5.60 10.45 -11.35
C GLY A 54 5.35 10.72 -9.86
N ASP A 55 4.23 10.24 -9.32
CA ASP A 55 3.90 10.35 -7.89
C ASP A 55 4.89 9.56 -7.01
N MET A 56 5.50 8.50 -7.53
CA MET A 56 6.52 7.69 -6.86
C MET A 56 7.96 8.08 -7.26
N ASN A 57 8.13 9.15 -8.03
CA ASN A 57 9.41 9.62 -8.58
C ASN A 57 10.13 8.59 -9.49
N GLU A 58 9.35 7.81 -10.23
CA GLU A 58 9.82 6.77 -11.16
C GLU A 58 9.50 7.12 -12.62
N CYS A 59 10.14 6.42 -13.56
CA CYS A 59 9.90 6.62 -15.00
C CYS A 59 8.48 6.19 -15.40
N CYS A 60 7.83 6.96 -16.30
CA CYS A 60 6.51 6.68 -16.88
C CYS A 60 6.28 5.22 -17.26
N LEU A 61 7.29 4.60 -17.90
CA LEU A 61 7.22 3.25 -18.42
C LEU A 61 7.12 2.19 -17.30
N CYS A 62 7.61 2.52 -16.11
CA CYS A 62 7.61 1.62 -14.96
C CYS A 62 6.24 1.54 -14.29
N GLY A 63 5.36 2.53 -14.49
CA GLY A 63 4.08 2.69 -13.77
C GLY A 63 3.12 1.49 -13.83
N THR A 64 3.24 0.64 -14.86
CA THR A 64 2.41 -0.56 -15.06
C THR A 64 3.04 -1.83 -14.51
N SER A 65 4.30 -1.79 -14.09
CA SER A 65 5.04 -2.98 -13.70
C SER A 65 4.58 -3.54 -12.36
N VAL A 66 4.74 -4.86 -12.18
CA VAL A 66 4.60 -5.52 -10.86
C VAL A 66 5.56 -4.89 -9.85
N ALA A 67 6.71 -4.39 -10.31
CA ALA A 67 7.69 -3.73 -9.47
C ALA A 67 7.09 -2.50 -8.76
N MET A 68 6.27 -1.68 -9.41
CA MET A 68 5.65 -0.51 -8.75
C MET A 68 4.74 -0.91 -7.59
N ARG A 69 3.96 -1.98 -7.75
CA ARG A 69 3.12 -2.50 -6.68
C ARG A 69 3.96 -3.01 -5.52
N THR A 70 5.00 -3.79 -5.81
CA THR A 70 5.92 -4.30 -4.79
C THR A 70 6.64 -3.16 -4.06
N LEU A 71 7.17 -2.17 -4.80
CA LEU A 71 7.81 -0.97 -4.26
C LEU A 71 6.85 -0.19 -3.35
N TYR A 72 5.61 0.01 -3.78
CA TYR A 72 4.62 0.71 -2.96
C TYR A 72 4.35 -0.03 -1.63
N ARG A 73 4.22 -1.35 -1.70
CA ARG A 73 3.98 -2.18 -0.51
C ARG A 73 5.16 -2.20 0.43
N THR A 74 6.39 -2.23 -0.08
CA THR A 74 7.59 -2.18 0.77
C THR A 74 7.74 -0.81 1.42
N ARG A 75 7.44 0.29 0.70
CA ARG A 75 7.46 1.66 1.25
C ARG A 75 6.53 1.84 2.45
N TYR A 76 5.32 1.30 2.37
CA TYR A 76 4.31 1.42 3.44
C TYR A 76 4.16 0.16 4.30
N ASN A 77 5.10 -0.79 4.22
CA ASN A 77 5.09 -2.05 4.98
C ASN A 77 3.81 -2.91 4.85
N ILE A 78 3.13 -2.85 3.71
CA ILE A 78 1.85 -3.55 3.49
C ILE A 78 2.09 -5.06 3.30
N PRO A 79 1.47 -5.96 4.11
CA PRO A 79 1.79 -7.39 4.12
C PRO A 79 1.27 -8.15 2.90
N GLY A 80 2.16 -8.77 2.12
CA GLY A 80 1.82 -9.50 0.89
C GLY A 80 3.04 -10.19 0.27
N SER A 81 2.87 -10.79 -0.91
CA SER A 81 3.94 -11.50 -1.62
C SER A 81 4.04 -11.03 -3.07
N ILE A 82 5.26 -11.09 -3.64
CA ILE A 82 5.50 -10.79 -5.05
C ILE A 82 4.64 -11.67 -5.97
N CYS A 83 4.42 -12.94 -5.58
CA CYS A 83 3.54 -13.84 -6.32
C CYS A 83 2.10 -13.32 -6.35
N SER A 84 1.56 -12.88 -5.21
CA SER A 84 0.23 -12.27 -5.16
C SER A 84 0.15 -10.98 -5.98
N ASP A 85 1.19 -10.14 -5.95
CA ASP A 85 1.22 -8.91 -6.74
C ASP A 85 1.31 -9.19 -8.25
N CYS A 86 2.03 -10.24 -8.64
CA CYS A 86 2.09 -10.72 -10.02
C CYS A 86 0.72 -11.25 -10.48
N CYS A 87 0.06 -12.09 -9.68
CA CYS A 87 -1.29 -12.60 -9.96
C CYS A 87 -2.33 -11.47 -10.07
N ILE A 88 -2.23 -10.44 -9.23
CA ILE A 88 -3.13 -9.28 -9.29
C ILE A 88 -2.90 -8.47 -10.55
N SER A 89 -1.63 -8.18 -10.88
CA SER A 89 -1.29 -7.45 -12.11
C SER A 89 -1.63 -8.25 -13.38
N SER A 90 -1.55 -9.58 -13.37
CA SER A 90 -1.95 -10.40 -14.51
C SER A 90 -3.48 -10.55 -14.65
N CYS A 91 -4.21 -10.60 -13.52
CA CYS A 91 -5.67 -10.71 -13.53
C CYS A 91 -6.35 -9.38 -13.92
N CYS A 92 -5.94 -8.26 -13.32
CA CYS A 92 -6.43 -6.93 -13.72
C CYS A 92 -5.35 -5.86 -13.47
N LEU A 93 -4.54 -5.59 -14.49
CA LEU A 93 -3.50 -4.57 -14.45
C LEU A 93 -4.06 -3.17 -14.18
N VAL A 94 -5.17 -2.82 -14.81
CA VAL A 94 -5.82 -1.51 -14.64
C VAL A 94 -6.27 -1.31 -13.19
N CYS A 95 -6.98 -2.29 -12.62
CA CYS A 95 -7.43 -2.25 -11.23
C CYS A 95 -6.26 -2.15 -10.24
N SER A 96 -5.16 -2.86 -10.52
CA SER A 96 -3.93 -2.82 -9.73
C SER A 96 -3.34 -1.41 -9.67
N VAL A 97 -3.21 -0.73 -10.82
CA VAL A 97 -2.68 0.64 -10.89
C VAL A 97 -3.67 1.65 -10.32
N CYS A 98 -4.97 1.50 -10.58
CA CYS A 98 -6.01 2.34 -9.98
C CYS A 98 -5.99 2.25 -8.45
N GLN A 99 -5.81 1.06 -7.89
CA GLN A 99 -5.70 0.88 -6.43
C GLN A 99 -4.52 1.68 -5.87
N ILE A 100 -3.36 1.63 -6.52
CA ILE A 100 -2.18 2.40 -6.11
C ILE A 100 -2.50 3.91 -6.16
N LYS A 101 -3.08 4.40 -7.27
CA LYS A 101 -3.43 5.83 -7.40
C LYS A 101 -4.41 6.31 -6.32
N ARG A 102 -5.43 5.51 -6.00
CA ARG A 102 -6.37 5.82 -4.91
C ARG A 102 -5.67 5.89 -3.57
N ASP A 103 -4.79 4.92 -3.29
CA ASP A 103 -4.06 4.86 -2.02
C ASP A 103 -3.10 6.06 -1.89
N ILE A 104 -2.39 6.43 -2.96
CA ILE A 104 -1.59 7.67 -3.04
C ILE A 104 -2.46 8.90 -2.69
N ASN A 105 -3.62 9.06 -3.33
CA ASN A 105 -4.49 10.21 -3.10
C ASN A 105 -5.01 10.26 -1.65
N ARG A 106 -5.42 9.13 -1.08
CA ARG A 106 -5.85 9.03 0.33
C ARG A 106 -4.72 9.38 1.29
N ARG A 107 -3.51 8.86 1.05
CA ARG A 107 -2.31 9.16 1.87
C ARG A 107 -1.88 10.61 1.77
N ARG A 108 -1.99 11.22 0.59
CA ARG A 108 -1.76 12.66 0.39
C ARG A 108 -2.76 13.50 1.18
N ALA A 109 -4.04 13.13 1.16
CA ALA A 109 -5.07 13.82 1.94
C ALA A 109 -4.84 13.72 3.46
N MET A 110 -4.17 12.65 3.91
CA MET A 110 -3.76 12.46 5.31
C MET A 110 -2.39 13.09 5.65
N GLY A 111 -1.67 13.65 4.67
CA GLY A 111 -0.33 14.24 4.88
C GLY A 111 0.79 13.23 5.16
N ILE A 112 0.62 11.96 4.79
CA ILE A 112 1.58 10.87 5.05
C ILE A 112 2.24 10.31 3.79
N PHE A 113 2.00 10.94 2.64
CA PHE A 113 2.53 10.51 1.34
C PHE A 113 3.88 11.14 1.02
#